data_AF-A0A961DNZ5-F1
#
_entry.id   AF-A0A961DNZ5-F1
#
_cell.length_a   1.000
_cell.length_b   1.000
_cell.length_c   1.000
_cell.angle_alpha   90.00
_cell.angle_beta   90.00
_cell.angle_gamma   90.00
#
_symmetry.space_group_name_H-M   'P 1'
#
loop_
_entity.id
_entity.type
_entity.pdbx_description
1 polymer ?
#
loop_
_entity_poly.entity_id
_entity_poly.type
_entity_poly.pdbx_seq_one_letter_code
_entity_poly.pdbx_strand_id
1 'polypeptide(L)'
;QRASAQLTTSHTGYELVVSPFLLALFGWWVDSKLGWTPVLTIALAVFGVVGAVTSMYLSYRRSMDEAAAAAGVIRGESAARRAQARQSVVEARAAERARLDVELAEAQAAERRGVNGTAPEAAVSTAAAGYGA
;
A
#
# COMPACT_ATOMS: atom_id res chain seq x y z
N GLN A 1 -7.45 13.76 19.91
CA GLN A 1 -7.62 12.70 20.93
C GLN A 1 -7.07 11.35 20.44
N ARG A 2 -5.78 11.24 20.09
CA ARG A 2 -5.16 9.96 19.62
C ARG A 2 -3.92 9.55 20.43
N ALA A 3 -3.51 10.33 21.43
CA ALA A 3 -2.28 10.11 22.19
C ALA A 3 -2.44 9.19 23.41
N SER A 4 -3.66 9.01 23.92
CA SER A 4 -3.91 8.27 25.17
C SER A 4 -4.04 6.75 25.02
N ALA A 5 -4.09 6.22 23.79
CA ALA A 5 -4.23 4.77 23.55
C ALA A 5 -2.92 3.98 23.64
N GLN A 6 -1.76 4.64 23.70
CA GLN A 6 -0.44 3.99 23.60
C GLN A 6 0.25 3.74 24.95
N LEU A 7 -0.32 4.18 26.08
CA LEU A 7 0.35 4.10 27.39
C LEU A 7 0.06 2.82 28.19
N THR A 8 -0.76 1.90 27.68
CA THR A 8 -1.19 0.70 28.42
C THR A 8 -0.56 -0.62 27.95
N THR A 9 0.30 -0.61 26.93
CA THR A 9 0.86 -1.86 26.34
C THR A 9 2.36 -1.96 26.58
N SER A 10 2.78 -2.13 27.84
CA SER A 10 4.19 -2.41 28.18
C SER A 10 4.35 -3.37 29.36
N HIS A 11 3.41 -4.30 29.55
CA HIS A 11 3.35 -5.20 30.71
C HIS A 11 3.37 -6.68 30.30
N THR A 12 4.38 -7.13 29.54
CA THR A 12 4.41 -8.53 29.05
C THR A 12 5.76 -9.23 29.22
N GLY A 13 6.85 -8.50 29.47
CA GLY A 13 8.19 -9.10 29.60
C GLY A 13 8.42 -9.86 30.92
N TYR A 14 7.97 -9.30 32.04
CA TYR A 14 8.27 -9.86 33.37
C TYR A 14 7.47 -11.13 33.67
N GLU A 15 6.23 -11.25 33.19
CA GLU A 15 5.42 -12.46 33.38
C GLU A 15 6.09 -13.72 32.79
N LEU A 16 6.84 -13.57 31.70
CA LEU A 16 7.53 -14.68 31.03
C LEU A 16 8.57 -15.38 31.91
N VAL A 17 9.21 -14.64 32.81
CA VAL A 17 10.25 -15.17 33.71
C VAL A 17 9.67 -15.44 35.10
N VAL A 18 8.68 -14.64 35.53
CA VAL A 18 8.05 -14.77 36.85
C VAL A 18 7.23 -16.06 36.97
N SER A 19 6.45 -16.44 35.94
CA SER A 19 5.65 -17.68 35.97
C SER A 19 6.50 -18.95 36.16
N PRO A 20 7.57 -19.21 35.40
CA PRO A 20 8.40 -20.39 35.62
C PRO A 20 9.18 -20.35 36.94
N PHE A 21 9.55 -19.15 37.42
CA PHE A 21 10.18 -18.99 38.73
C PHE A 21 9.24 -19.35 39.89
N LEU A 22 7.99 -18.86 39.83
CA LEU A 22 6.96 -19.18 40.82
C LEU A 22 6.62 -20.67 40.81
N LEU A 23 6.57 -21.28 39.63
CA LEU A 23 6.41 -22.72 39.48
C LEU A 23 7.56 -23.43 40.19
N ALA A 24 8.82 -23.14 39.83
CA ALA A 24 9.99 -23.79 40.44
C ALA A 24 10.03 -23.63 41.98
N LEU A 25 9.66 -22.46 42.50
CA LEU A 25 9.58 -22.21 43.94
C LEU A 25 8.46 -23.02 44.60
N PHE A 26 7.33 -23.19 43.90
CA PHE A 26 6.23 -24.05 44.35
C PHE A 26 6.64 -25.53 44.39
N GLY A 27 7.39 -26.00 43.39
CA GLY A 27 7.95 -27.37 43.36
C GLY A 27 8.90 -27.64 44.53
N TRP A 28 9.78 -26.69 44.83
CA TRP A 28 10.70 -26.77 45.97
C TRP A 28 9.99 -26.82 47.32
N TRP A 29 8.92 -26.04 47.48
CA TRP A 29 8.10 -26.05 48.69
C TRP A 29 7.37 -27.39 48.88
N VAL A 30 6.84 -27.97 47.80
CA VAL A 30 6.18 -29.28 47.82
C VAL A 30 7.17 -30.40 48.14
N ASP A 31 8.34 -30.44 47.50
CA ASP A 31 9.39 -31.44 47.79
C ASP A 31 9.85 -31.36 49.26
N SER A 32 9.97 -30.15 49.81
CA SER A 32 10.38 -29.93 51.20
C SER A 32 9.40 -30.49 52.23
N LYS A 33 8.11 -30.61 51.88
CA LYS A 33 7.10 -31.22 52.77
C LYS A 33 6.99 -32.73 52.65
N LEU A 34 7.29 -33.29 51.48
CA LEU A 34 7.11 -34.73 51.24
C LEU A 34 8.36 -35.56 51.54
N GLY A 35 9.55 -34.97 51.65
CA GLY A 35 10.79 -35.67 52.00
C GLY A 35 11.33 -36.57 50.89
N TRP A 36 10.75 -36.50 49.70
CA TRP A 36 11.26 -37.14 48.50
C TRP A 36 12.43 -36.27 48.02
N THR A 37 13.56 -36.88 47.62
CA THR A 37 14.66 -36.21 46.90
C THR A 37 14.10 -35.24 45.84
N PRO A 38 14.78 -34.12 45.48
CA PRO A 38 14.20 -32.93 44.85
C PRO A 38 13.79 -33.12 43.37
N VAL A 39 13.12 -34.22 43.05
CA VAL A 39 12.73 -34.68 41.73
C VAL A 39 11.62 -33.78 41.18
N LEU A 40 10.66 -33.40 42.02
CA LEU A 40 9.54 -32.55 41.61
C LEU A 40 10.04 -31.13 41.29
N THR A 41 10.99 -30.63 42.08
CA THR A 41 11.69 -29.36 41.83
C THR A 41 12.43 -29.37 40.51
N ILE A 42 13.19 -30.43 40.21
CA ILE A 42 13.92 -30.56 38.94
C ILE A 42 12.94 -30.66 37.77
N ALA A 43 11.90 -31.48 37.88
CA ALA A 43 10.88 -31.62 36.85
C ALA A 43 10.17 -30.29 36.56
N LEU A 44 9.78 -29.56 37.60
CA LEU A 44 9.15 -28.24 37.45
C LEU A 44 10.11 -27.19 36.90
N ALA A 45 11.38 -27.21 37.29
CA ALA A 45 12.38 -26.31 36.75
C ALA A 45 12.57 -26.53 35.25
N VAL A 46 12.73 -27.79 34.82
CA VAL A 46 12.82 -28.14 33.39
C VAL A 46 11.55 -27.71 32.65
N PHE A 47 10.38 -28.01 33.20
CA PHE A 47 9.11 -27.63 32.59
C PHE A 47 8.94 -26.12 32.49
N GLY A 48 9.37 -25.38 33.52
CA GLY A 48 9.39 -23.92 33.53
C GLY A 48 10.30 -23.35 32.45
N VAL A 49 11.52 -23.88 32.29
CA VAL A 49 12.45 -23.48 31.23
C VAL A 49 11.86 -23.76 29.85
N VAL A 50 11.32 -24.96 29.63
CA VAL A 50 10.67 -25.32 28.35
C VAL A 50 9.48 -24.41 28.06
N GLY A 51 8.66 -24.11 29.06
CA GLY A 51 7.53 -23.19 28.94
C GLY A 51 7.97 -21.77 28.58
N ALA A 52 9.02 -21.25 29.23
CA ALA A 52 9.57 -19.94 28.96
C ALA A 52 10.13 -19.83 27.53
N VAL A 53 10.92 -20.83 27.10
CA VAL A 53 11.47 -20.88 25.75
C VAL A 53 10.36 -20.98 24.70
N THR A 54 9.35 -21.82 24.93
CA THR A 54 8.19 -21.97 24.04
C THR A 54 7.42 -20.66 23.93
N SER A 55 7.16 -19.99 25.06
CA SER A 55 6.46 -18.69 25.07
C SER A 55 7.26 -17.61 24.33
N MET A 56 8.57 -17.54 24.58
CA MET A 56 9.46 -16.60 23.90
C MET A 56 9.48 -16.84 22.39
N TYR A 57 9.53 -18.09 21.95
CA TYR A 57 9.47 -18.45 20.53
C TYR A 57 8.13 -18.06 19.88
N LEU A 58 7.00 -18.36 20.54
CA LEU A 58 5.68 -18.00 20.02
C LEU A 58 5.47 -16.49 19.98
N SER A 59 5.94 -15.77 20.99
CA SER A 59 5.89 -14.30 21.05
C SER A 59 6.68 -13.70 19.90
N TYR A 60 7.91 -14.16 19.70
CA TYR A 60 8.75 -13.71 18.59
C TYR A 60 8.09 -13.94 17.23
N ARG A 61 7.51 -15.12 17.02
CA ARG A 61 6.82 -15.44 15.76
C ARG A 61 5.62 -14.52 15.52
N ARG A 62 4.81 -14.26 16.55
CA ARG A 62 3.68 -13.30 16.45
C ARG A 62 4.16 -11.90 16.07
N SER A 63 5.26 -11.42 16.68
CA SER A 63 5.84 -10.12 16.34
C SER A 63 6.32 -10.05 14.88
N MET A 64 6.86 -11.15 14.35
CA MET A 64 7.27 -11.23 12.94
C MET A 64 6.08 -11.21 11.99
N ASP A 65 5.00 -11.93 12.33
CA ASP A 65 3.76 -11.94 11.54
C ASP A 65 3.10 -10.55 11.52
N GLU A 66 3.07 -9.86 12.67
CA GLU A 66 2.58 -8.49 12.79
C GLU A 66 3.42 -7.50 11.98
N ALA A 67 4.75 -7.61 12.04
CA ALA A 67 5.65 -6.78 11.25
C ALA A 67 5.49 -7.02 9.74
N ALA A 68 5.31 -8.28 9.32
CA ALA A 68 5.07 -8.64 7.93
C ALA A 68 3.73 -8.08 7.43
N ALA A 69 2.67 -8.17 8.24
CA ALA A 69 1.37 -7.60 7.92
C ALA A 69 1.44 -6.08 7.77
N ALA A 70 2.10 -5.38 8.71
CA ALA A 70 2.30 -3.94 8.65
C ALA A 70 3.08 -3.51 7.40
N ALA A 71 4.15 -4.24 7.05
CA ALA A 71 4.92 -3.99 5.83
C ALA A 71 4.08 -4.17 4.55
N GLY A 72 3.16 -5.14 4.55
CA GLY A 72 2.20 -5.37 3.47
C GLY A 72 1.29 -4.17 3.22
N VAL A 73 0.74 -3.58 4.29
CA VAL A 73 -0.14 -2.41 4.22
C VAL A 73 0.58 -1.21 3.59
N ILE A 74 1.78 -0.87 4.09
CA ILE A 74 2.56 0.27 3.58
C ILE A 74 2.91 0.07 2.10
N ARG A 75 3.27 -1.16 1.71
CA ARG A 75 3.59 -1.49 0.31
C ARG A 75 2.36 -1.34 -0.58
N GLY A 76 1.18 -1.76 -0.10
CA GLY A 76 -0.09 -1.62 -0.79
C GLY A 76 -0.47 -0.16 -1.03
N GLU A 77 -0.39 0.68 0.00
CA GLU A 77 -0.67 2.12 -0.11
C GLU A 77 0.29 2.81 -1.09
N SER A 78 1.58 2.46 -1.02
CA SER A 78 2.59 2.99 -1.93
C SER A 78 2.37 2.55 -3.38
N ALA A 79 1.83 1.34 -3.61
CA ALA A 79 1.45 0.87 -4.93
C ALA A 79 0.21 1.62 -5.46
N ALA A 80 -0.80 1.83 -4.61
CA ALA A 80 -2.02 2.57 -4.96
C ALA A 80 -1.71 4.03 -5.33
N ARG A 81 -0.87 4.73 -4.55
CA ARG A 81 -0.42 6.09 -4.89
C ARG A 81 0.32 6.16 -6.22
N ARG A 82 1.18 5.17 -6.50
CA ARG A 82 1.89 5.08 -7.79
C ARG A 82 0.93 4.81 -8.95
N ALA A 83 -0.11 4.00 -8.75
CA ALA A 83 -1.15 3.77 -9.75
C ALA A 83 -1.94 5.05 -10.05
N GLN A 84 -2.34 5.80 -9.01
CA GLN A 84 -3.01 7.10 -9.16
C GLN A 84 -2.12 8.12 -9.89
N ALA A 85 -0.85 8.21 -9.52
CA ALA A 85 0.10 9.11 -10.20
C ALA A 85 0.32 8.73 -11.68
N ARG A 86 0.26 7.44 -12.02
CA ARG A 86 0.32 7.01 -13.42
C ARG A 86 -0.94 7.38 -14.18
N GLN A 87 -2.11 7.27 -13.56
CA GLN A 87 -3.38 7.66 -14.18
C GLN A 87 -3.41 9.14 -14.51
N SER A 88 -2.97 10.03 -13.61
CA SER A 88 -2.94 11.46 -13.88
C SER A 88 -2.00 11.84 -15.04
N VAL A 89 -0.87 11.13 -15.20
CA VAL A 89 0.03 11.32 -16.34
C VAL A 89 -0.62 10.86 -17.65
N VAL A 90 -1.35 9.75 -17.63
CA VAL A 90 -2.08 9.25 -18.81
C VAL A 90 -3.19 10.23 -19.21
N GLU A 91 -3.94 10.74 -18.25
CA GLU A 91 -4.99 11.75 -18.47
C GLU A 91 -4.40 13.06 -19.03
N ALA A 92 -3.29 13.54 -18.48
CA ALA A 92 -2.61 14.73 -18.97
C ALA A 92 -2.16 14.57 -20.42
N ARG A 93 -1.56 13.41 -20.77
CA ARG A 93 -1.16 13.11 -22.16
C ARG A 93 -2.35 12.99 -23.10
N ALA A 94 -3.48 12.45 -22.64
CA ALA A 94 -4.69 12.36 -23.45
C ALA A 94 -5.26 13.76 -23.76
N ALA A 95 -5.28 14.65 -22.76
CA ALA A 95 -5.70 16.03 -22.94
C ALA A 95 -4.78 16.80 -23.90
N GLU A 96 -3.47 16.58 -23.83
CA GLU A 96 -2.50 17.19 -24.74
C GLU A 96 -2.70 16.73 -26.18
N ARG A 97 -2.90 15.42 -26.40
CA ARG A 97 -3.22 14.88 -27.73
C ARG A 97 -4.48 15.49 -28.32
N ALA A 98 -5.54 15.62 -27.53
CA ALA A 98 -6.78 16.23 -27.99
C ALA A 98 -6.58 17.70 -28.42
N ARG A 99 -5.70 18.45 -27.75
CA ARG A 99 -5.36 19.83 -28.16
C ARG A 99 -4.63 19.86 -29.49
N LEU A 100 -3.65 18.99 -29.67
CA LEU A 100 -2.88 18.89 -30.91
C LEU A 100 -3.77 18.47 -32.09
N ASP A 101 -4.73 17.57 -31.88
CA ASP A 101 -5.66 17.14 -32.92
C ASP A 101 -6.56 18.30 -33.40
N VAL A 102 -6.99 19.17 -32.49
CA VAL A 102 -7.75 20.39 -32.84
C VAL A 102 -6.87 21.36 -33.63
N GLU A 103 -5.64 21.60 -33.18
CA GLU A 103 -4.70 22.50 -33.85
C GLU A 103 -4.37 22.02 -35.28
N LEU A 104 -4.17 20.70 -35.46
CA LEU A 104 -3.95 20.08 -36.76
C LEU A 104 -5.18 20.21 -37.68
N ALA A 105 -6.39 20.05 -37.15
CA ALA A 105 -7.61 20.21 -37.93
C ALA A 105 -7.80 21.66 -38.41
N GLU A 106 -7.49 22.64 -37.56
CA GLU A 106 -7.51 24.07 -37.92
C GLU A 106 -6.47 24.39 -39.00
N ALA A 107 -5.24 23.89 -38.87
CA ALA A 107 -4.19 24.07 -39.86
C ALA A 107 -4.58 23.49 -41.23
N GLN A 108 -5.13 22.28 -41.25
CA GLN A 108 -5.62 21.64 -42.49
C GLN A 108 -6.79 22.40 -43.13
N ALA A 109 -7.69 22.96 -42.32
CA ALA A 109 -8.80 23.77 -42.81
C ALA A 109 -8.31 25.09 -43.43
N ALA A 110 -7.30 25.72 -42.83
CA ALA A 110 -6.66 26.92 -43.37
C ALA A 110 -5.95 26.62 -44.71
N GLU A 111 -5.22 25.50 -44.79
CA GLU A 111 -4.57 25.05 -46.03
C GLU A 111 -5.60 24.83 -47.16
N ARG A 112 -6.69 24.10 -46.89
CA ARG A 112 -7.77 23.88 -47.87
C ARG A 112 -8.42 25.18 -48.36
N ARG A 113 -8.56 26.18 -47.48
CA ARG A 113 -9.11 27.49 -47.84
C ARG A 113 -8.15 28.28 -48.73
N GLY A 114 -6.84 28.20 -48.45
CA GLY A 114 -5.81 28.79 -49.29
C GLY A 114 -5.73 28.16 -50.69
N VAL A 115 -5.88 26.84 -50.79
CA VAL A 115 -5.89 26.13 -52.08
C VAL A 115 -7.10 26.50 -52.94
N ASN A 116 -8.30 26.62 -52.37
CA ASN A 116 -9.50 27.04 -53.10
C ASN A 116 -9.54 28.54 -53.46
N GLY A 117 -8.69 29.38 -52.85
CA GLY A 117 -8.63 30.82 -53.12
C GLY A 117 -7.87 31.23 -54.40
N THR A 118 -7.35 30.27 -55.17
CA THR A 118 -6.57 30.54 -56.41
C THR A 118 -7.26 30.11 -57.70
N ALA A 119 -8.53 29.72 -57.66
CA ALA A 119 -9.34 29.53 -58.87
C ALA A 119 -9.86 30.90 -59.35
N PRO A 120 -9.46 31.42 -60.52
CA PRO A 120 -9.86 32.74 -60.98
C PRO A 120 -11.34 32.77 -61.32
N GLU A 121 -12.06 33.69 -60.69
CA GLU A 121 -13.44 34.10 -60.94
C GLU A 121 -13.58 34.86 -62.29
N ALA A 122 -12.90 34.40 -63.34
CA ALA A 122 -12.86 35.04 -64.65
C ALA A 122 -13.77 34.35 -65.69
N ALA A 123 -14.76 33.56 -65.28
CA ALA A 123 -15.59 32.79 -66.21
C ALA A 123 -17.10 32.81 -65.88
N VAL A 124 -17.67 33.92 -65.40
CA VAL A 124 -19.13 34.14 -65.47
C VAL A 124 -19.45 35.64 -65.67
N SER A 125 -18.99 36.23 -66.78
CA SER A 125 -19.48 37.56 -67.20
C SER A 125 -19.42 37.74 -68.72
N THR A 126 -19.93 36.78 -69.47
CA THR A 126 -20.06 36.88 -70.95
C THR A 126 -21.13 35.90 -71.46
N ALA A 127 -22.38 36.03 -71.01
CA ALA A 127 -23.52 35.34 -71.62
C ALA A 127 -24.87 36.00 -71.30
N ALA A 128 -25.03 37.30 -71.57
CA ALA A 128 -26.36 37.94 -71.58
C ALA A 128 -26.45 39.21 -72.45
N ALA A 129 -25.63 39.31 -73.50
CA ALA A 129 -25.77 40.34 -74.52
C ALA A 129 -25.86 39.65 -75.89
N GLY A 130 -27.06 39.26 -76.31
CA GLY A 130 -27.28 38.71 -77.65
C GLY A 130 -28.52 37.84 -77.80
N TYR A 131 -29.71 38.43 -77.71
CA TYR A 131 -31.00 38.02 -78.33
C TYR A 131 -31.94 39.20 -78.00
N GLY A 132 -32.36 40.08 -78.90
CA GLY A 132 -32.76 39.90 -80.29
C GLY A 132 -34.27 40.13 -80.38
N ALA A 133 -34.70 41.39 -80.57
CA ALA A 133 -35.93 41.82 -81.24
C ALA A 133 -35.94 43.36 -81.36
#